data_AF-A0A0A8ECP1-F1
#
_entry.id   AF-A0A0A8ECP1-F1
#
_cell.length_a   1.000
_cell.length_b   1.000
_cell.length_c   1.000
_cell.angle_alpha   90.00
_cell.angle_beta   90.00
_cell.angle_gamma   90.00
#
_symmetry.space_group_name_H-M   'P 1'
#
loop_
_entity.id
_entity.type
_entity.pdbx_description
1 polymer ?
#
loop_
_entity_poly.entity_id
_entity_poly.type
_entity_poly.pdbx_seq_one_letter_code
_entity_poly.pdbx_strand_id
1 'polypeptide(L)'
;MAVSEEICSQLQCRFSVLLPHLNERQRRLALATEARLIGHGGVRAVARIAQVSETTVRRGVSELETGVGPLPDGRVRAPGGGRKRAEANDPVLLKALLGIVEPDERGDPQSPLRWTTKSLRNLAEELTRQGHPVSAPTVGRL
;
A
#
# COMPACT_ATOMS: atom_id res chain seq x y z
N MET A 1 -1.02 17.54 -34.44
CA MET A 1 -2.08 18.57 -34.47
C MET A 1 -2.14 19.23 -33.11
N ALA A 2 -2.37 20.54 -33.05
CA ALA A 2 -2.55 21.24 -31.78
C ALA A 2 -3.91 20.86 -31.16
N VAL A 3 -3.97 20.66 -29.85
CA VAL A 3 -5.24 20.50 -29.12
C VAL A 3 -5.98 21.83 -29.21
N SER A 4 -7.29 21.79 -29.50
CA SER A 4 -8.13 23.01 -29.63
C SER A 4 -8.02 23.90 -28.39
N GLU A 5 -7.97 25.21 -28.58
CA GLU A 5 -7.94 26.19 -27.49
C GLU A 5 -9.17 26.09 -26.59
N GLU A 6 -10.34 25.77 -27.17
CA GLU A 6 -11.57 25.55 -26.43
C GLU A 6 -11.43 24.38 -25.44
N ILE A 7 -10.87 23.26 -25.90
CA ILE A 7 -10.60 22.09 -25.05
C ILE A 7 -9.63 22.47 -23.94
N CYS A 8 -8.58 23.25 -24.25
CA CYS A 8 -7.61 23.68 -23.26
C CYS A 8 -8.24 24.54 -22.15
N SER A 9 -9.13 25.47 -22.51
CA SER A 9 -9.85 26.33 -21.57
C SER A 9 -10.82 25.53 -20.69
N GLN A 10 -11.59 24.60 -21.30
CA GLN A 10 -12.49 23.72 -20.55
C GLN A 10 -11.73 22.84 -19.55
N LEU A 11 -10.58 22.28 -19.94
CA LEU A 11 -9.73 21.50 -19.05
C LEU A 11 -9.16 22.35 -17.91
N GLN A 12 -8.74 23.58 -18.20
CA GLN A 12 -8.22 24.48 -17.18
C GLN A 12 -9.28 24.80 -16.11
N CYS A 13 -10.50 25.12 -16.53
CA CYS A 13 -11.64 25.35 -15.63
C CYS A 13 -11.97 24.09 -14.82
N ARG A 14 -12.05 22.92 -15.47
CA ARG A 14 -12.33 21.66 -14.79
C ARG A 14 -11.26 21.33 -13.75
N PHE A 15 -9.98 21.50 -14.08
CA PHE A 15 -8.88 21.16 -13.20
C PHE A 15 -8.75 22.11 -12.02
N SER A 16 -9.00 23.41 -12.20
CA SER A 16 -8.96 24.37 -11.09
C SER A 16 -10.03 24.09 -10.04
N VAL A 17 -11.21 23.62 -10.48
CA VAL A 17 -12.33 23.28 -9.58
C VAL A 17 -12.18 21.89 -8.99
N LEU A 18 -11.90 20.86 -9.81
CA LEU A 18 -11.98 19.47 -9.37
C LEU A 18 -10.75 19.00 -8.59
N LEU A 19 -9.53 19.32 -9.06
CA LEU A 19 -8.31 18.72 -8.52
C LEU A 19 -8.06 18.98 -7.03
N PRO A 20 -8.42 20.15 -6.44
CA PRO A 20 -8.24 20.39 -5.00
C PRO A 20 -9.01 19.43 -4.09
N HIS A 21 -10.11 18.84 -4.58
CA HIS A 21 -10.96 17.94 -3.80
C HIS A 21 -10.58 16.46 -3.93
N LEU A 22 -9.59 16.16 -4.77
CA LEU A 22 -9.18 14.79 -5.08
C LEU A 22 -7.87 14.43 -4.41
N ASN A 23 -7.77 13.19 -3.93
CA ASN A 23 -6.51 12.64 -3.45
C ASN A 23 -5.51 12.41 -4.61
N GLU A 24 -4.26 12.08 -4.27
CA GLU A 24 -3.17 11.96 -5.25
C GLU A 24 -3.48 10.98 -6.39
N ARG A 25 -4.09 9.82 -6.09
CA ARG A 25 -4.45 8.81 -7.09
C ARG A 25 -5.64 9.27 -7.92
N GLN A 26 -6.69 9.78 -7.28
CA GLN A 26 -7.87 10.30 -7.97
C GLN A 26 -7.52 11.41 -8.96
N ARG A 27 -6.66 12.37 -8.56
CA ARG A 27 -6.13 13.41 -9.46
C ARG A 27 -5.46 12.79 -10.67
N ARG A 28 -4.57 11.82 -10.44
CA ARG A 28 -3.83 11.13 -11.50
C ARG A 28 -4.74 10.42 -12.50
N LEU A 29 -5.78 9.74 -12.02
CA LEU A 29 -6.75 9.06 -12.88
C LEU A 29 -7.61 10.06 -13.66
N ALA A 30 -8.07 11.15 -13.04
CA ALA A 30 -8.81 12.21 -13.72
C ALA A 30 -8.00 12.82 -14.89
N LEU A 31 -6.72 13.15 -14.64
CA LEU A 31 -5.82 13.65 -15.69
C LEU A 31 -5.60 12.63 -16.82
N ALA A 32 -5.44 11.36 -16.47
CA ALA A 32 -5.24 10.30 -17.44
C ALA A 32 -6.46 10.06 -18.33
N THR A 33 -7.67 10.17 -17.77
CA THR A 33 -8.91 10.08 -18.54
C THR A 33 -8.97 11.16 -19.62
N GLU A 34 -8.70 12.41 -19.27
CA GLU A 34 -8.66 13.52 -20.25
C GLU A 34 -7.58 13.31 -21.30
N ALA A 35 -6.39 12.84 -20.89
CA ALA A 35 -5.30 12.58 -21.82
C ALA A 35 -5.67 11.47 -22.83
N ARG A 36 -6.40 10.43 -22.41
CA ARG A 36 -6.90 9.36 -23.29
C ARG A 36 -7.97 9.85 -24.26
N LEU A 37 -8.88 10.71 -23.80
CA LEU A 37 -9.94 11.28 -24.65
C LEU A 37 -9.37 12.18 -25.76
N ILE A 38 -8.32 12.93 -25.46
CA ILE A 38 -7.63 13.79 -26.44
C ILE A 38 -6.79 12.94 -27.42
N GLY A 39 -6.26 11.80 -26.98
CA GLY A 39 -5.43 10.92 -27.79
C GLY A 39 -4.01 11.47 -28.01
N HIS A 40 -3.55 11.53 -29.26
CA HIS A 40 -2.17 11.90 -29.56
C HIS A 40 -1.85 13.33 -29.07
N GLY A 41 -0.80 13.46 -28.24
CA GLY A 41 -0.42 14.72 -27.61
C GLY A 41 -1.22 15.08 -26.34
N GLY A 42 -2.24 14.31 -25.97
CA GLY A 42 -3.08 14.55 -24.79
C GLY A 42 -2.29 14.57 -23.48
N VAL A 43 -1.33 13.66 -23.32
CA VAL A 43 -0.43 13.62 -22.14
C VAL A 43 0.28 14.96 -21.95
N ARG A 44 0.88 15.50 -23.02
CA ARG A 44 1.64 16.76 -22.97
C ARG A 44 0.72 17.95 -22.71
N ALA A 45 -0.44 17.98 -23.35
CA ALA A 45 -1.42 19.05 -23.17
C ALA A 45 -1.97 19.08 -21.74
N VAL A 46 -2.43 17.93 -21.23
CA VAL A 46 -2.97 17.80 -19.87
C VAL A 46 -1.92 18.13 -18.82
N ALA A 47 -0.70 17.62 -18.96
CA ALA A 47 0.40 17.91 -18.03
C ALA A 47 0.69 19.41 -17.93
N ARG A 48 0.71 20.10 -19.09
CA ARG A 48 0.91 21.55 -19.14
C ARG A 48 -0.26 22.31 -18.50
N ILE A 49 -1.50 21.96 -18.79
CA ILE A 49 -2.67 22.68 -18.24
C ILE A 49 -2.78 22.46 -16.72
N ALA A 50 -2.58 21.22 -16.26
CA ALA A 50 -2.65 20.86 -14.84
C ALA A 50 -1.38 21.20 -14.03
N GLN A 51 -0.33 21.70 -14.68
CA GLN A 51 0.97 22.01 -14.06
C GLN A 51 1.57 20.82 -13.30
N VAL A 52 1.57 19.64 -13.93
CA VAL A 52 2.17 18.41 -13.39
C VAL A 52 3.17 17.81 -14.39
N SER A 53 3.97 16.84 -13.94
CA SER A 53 4.87 16.12 -14.84
C SER A 53 4.10 15.22 -15.81
N GLU A 54 4.57 15.13 -17.06
CA GLU A 54 4.04 14.16 -18.04
C GLU A 54 4.09 12.73 -17.50
N THR A 55 5.13 12.39 -16.72
CA THR A 55 5.27 11.10 -16.05
C THR A 55 4.08 10.78 -15.15
N THR A 56 3.53 11.77 -14.45
CA THR A 56 2.33 11.59 -13.61
C THR A 56 1.12 11.20 -14.44
N VAL A 57 0.92 11.88 -15.57
CA VAL A 57 -0.19 11.61 -16.48
C VAL A 57 -0.02 10.24 -17.15
N ARG A 58 1.18 9.92 -17.67
CA ARG A 58 1.49 8.60 -18.27
C ARG A 58 1.27 7.46 -17.27
N ARG A 59 1.67 7.63 -16.02
CA ARG A 59 1.43 6.65 -14.95
C ARG A 59 -0.07 6.42 -14.76
N GLY A 60 -0.88 7.48 -14.74
CA GLY A 60 -2.33 7.35 -14.67
C GLY A 60 -2.92 6.64 -15.90
N VAL A 61 -2.41 6.89 -17.10
CA VAL A 61 -2.86 6.20 -18.33
C VAL A 61 -2.57 4.70 -18.22
N SER A 62 -1.35 4.34 -17.81
CA SER A 62 -0.97 2.93 -17.58
C SER A 62 -1.82 2.27 -16.48
N GLU A 63 -2.16 2.99 -15.41
CA GLU A 63 -3.08 2.50 -14.38
C GLU A 63 -4.49 2.23 -14.94
N LEU A 64 -5.00 3.09 -15.82
CA LEU A 64 -6.29 2.87 -16.46
C LEU A 64 -6.26 1.72 -17.48
N GLU A 65 -5.13 1.49 -18.15
CA GLU A 65 -4.95 0.41 -19.14
C GLU A 65 -4.77 -0.96 -18.48
N THR A 66 -4.11 -1.01 -17.31
CA THR A 66 -3.94 -2.25 -16.55
C THR A 66 -5.24 -2.77 -15.92
N GLY A 67 -6.31 -1.97 -15.94
CA GLY A 67 -7.63 -2.38 -15.46
C GLY A 67 -7.69 -2.65 -13.95
N VAL A 68 -6.72 -2.14 -13.18
CA VAL A 68 -6.72 -2.27 -11.73
C VAL A 68 -7.92 -1.50 -11.19
N GLY A 69 -8.87 -2.23 -10.59
CA GLY A 69 -10.09 -1.67 -10.04
C GLY A 69 -9.87 -0.64 -8.93
N PRO A 70 -10.96 -0.09 -8.37
CA PRO A 70 -10.87 0.77 -7.19
C PRO A 70 -10.06 0.10 -6.09
N LEU A 71 -9.19 0.86 -5.43
CA LEU A 71 -8.51 0.35 -4.24
C LEU A 71 -9.54 0.24 -3.11
N PRO A 72 -9.35 -0.68 -2.14
CA PRO A 72 -10.21 -0.76 -0.96
C PRO A 72 -10.36 0.61 -0.29
N ASP A 73 -11.54 0.88 0.25
CA ASP A 73 -11.95 2.21 0.72
C ASP A 73 -10.90 2.89 1.60
N GLY A 74 -10.62 4.15 1.27
CA GLY A 74 -9.62 4.99 1.95
C GLY A 74 -8.17 4.80 1.50
N ARG A 75 -7.83 3.80 0.67
CA ARG A 75 -6.44 3.61 0.20
C ARG A 75 -6.15 4.41 -1.07
N VAL A 76 -5.12 5.25 -0.98
CA VAL A 76 -4.57 5.99 -2.14
C VAL A 76 -3.49 5.20 -2.88
N ARG A 77 -2.73 4.38 -2.15
CA ARG A 77 -1.60 3.59 -2.69
C ARG A 77 -1.93 2.11 -2.71
N ALA A 78 -1.33 1.41 -3.68
CA ALA A 78 -1.37 -0.05 -3.73
C ALA A 78 -0.82 -0.66 -2.42
N PRO A 79 -1.31 -1.84 -2.00
CA PRO A 79 -0.73 -2.58 -0.88
C PRO A 79 0.74 -2.93 -1.14
N GLY A 80 1.48 -3.24 -0.07
CA GLY A 80 2.90 -3.64 -0.17
C GLY A 80 3.91 -2.52 0.06
N GLY A 81 3.46 -1.28 0.28
CA GLY A 81 4.31 -0.17 0.73
C GLY A 81 4.53 -0.22 2.25
N GLY A 82 5.39 -1.11 2.74
CA GLY A 82 5.71 -1.19 4.16
C GLY A 82 6.67 -2.35 4.47
N ARG A 83 7.27 -2.33 5.67
CA ARG A 83 8.10 -3.46 6.14
C ARG A 83 7.22 -4.72 6.15
N LYS A 84 7.67 -5.77 5.47
CA LYS A 84 7.01 -7.07 5.50
C LYS A 84 6.88 -7.54 6.96
N ARG A 85 5.79 -8.26 7.27
CA ARG A 85 5.58 -8.86 8.59
C ARG A 85 6.74 -9.80 8.94
N ALA A 86 7.00 -9.97 10.24
CA ALA A 86 8.11 -10.82 10.71
C ALA A 86 7.97 -12.25 10.17
N GLU A 87 6.77 -12.84 10.24
CA GLU A 87 6.46 -14.18 9.72
C GLU A 87 6.60 -14.31 8.18
N ALA A 88 6.60 -13.21 7.44
CA ALA A 88 6.84 -13.23 6.00
C ALA A 88 8.33 -13.20 5.64
N ASN A 89 9.19 -12.68 6.52
CA ASN A 89 10.63 -12.70 6.35
C ASN A 89 11.25 -13.96 6.99
N ASP A 90 10.61 -14.47 8.03
CA ASP A 90 11.05 -15.62 8.81
C ASP A 90 9.87 -16.61 8.95
N PRO A 91 9.72 -17.54 7.98
CA PRO A 91 8.58 -18.46 7.95
C PRO A 91 8.54 -19.46 9.12
N VAL A 92 9.66 -19.68 9.80
CA VAL A 92 9.76 -20.63 10.93
C VAL A 92 9.57 -19.97 12.29
N LEU A 93 9.47 -18.63 12.34
CA LEU A 93 9.31 -17.84 13.56
C LEU A 93 8.16 -18.31 14.45
N LEU A 94 6.99 -18.57 13.86
CA LEU A 94 5.83 -19.01 14.63
C LEU A 94 6.07 -20.38 15.26
N LYS A 95 6.71 -21.29 14.53
CA LYS A 95 7.08 -22.61 15.03
C LYS A 95 8.12 -22.51 16.16
N ALA A 96 9.11 -21.63 16.02
CA ALA A 96 10.11 -21.38 17.06
C ALA A 96 9.46 -20.81 18.34
N LEU A 97 8.51 -19.89 18.21
CA LEU A 97 7.77 -19.34 19.33
C LEU A 97 6.98 -20.43 20.06
N LEU A 98 6.25 -21.27 19.32
CA LEU A 98 5.50 -22.38 19.90
C LEU A 98 6.44 -23.37 20.61
N GLY A 99 7.61 -23.67 20.06
CA GLY A 99 8.60 -24.53 20.70
C GLY A 99 9.16 -23.99 22.02
N ILE A 100 9.16 -22.67 22.24
CA ILE A 100 9.54 -22.04 23.52
C ILE A 100 8.39 -22.09 24.54
N VAL A 101 7.15 -22.06 24.05
CA VAL A 101 5.92 -22.05 24.86
C VAL A 101 5.55 -23.46 25.30
N GLU A 102 5.58 -24.46 24.40
CA GLU A 102 5.15 -25.86 24.64
C GLU A 102 5.70 -26.52 25.91
N PRO A 103 6.99 -26.39 26.25
CA PRO A 103 7.53 -27.00 27.48
C PRO A 103 6.98 -26.39 28.77
N ASP A 104 6.53 -25.13 28.72
CA ASP A 104 6.00 -24.37 29.85
C ASP A 104 4.47 -24.19 29.77
N GLU A 105 3.81 -24.90 28.85
CA GLU A 105 2.35 -24.82 28.66
C GLU A 105 1.62 -25.28 29.93
N ARG A 106 0.72 -24.41 30.42
CA ARG A 106 -0.18 -24.72 31.53
C ARG A 106 -1.60 -24.81 30.99
N GLY A 107 -2.27 -25.94 31.25
CA GLY A 107 -3.65 -26.19 30.81
C GLY A 107 -3.77 -27.48 29.99
N ASP A 108 -4.85 -27.59 29.24
CA ASP A 108 -5.08 -28.71 28.31
C ASP A 108 -4.21 -28.52 27.04
N PRO A 109 -3.32 -29.47 26.69
CA PRO A 109 -2.50 -29.42 25.48
C PRO A 109 -3.31 -29.35 24.17
N GLN A 110 -4.60 -29.69 24.20
CA GLN A 110 -5.50 -29.58 23.05
C GLN A 110 -6.26 -28.24 23.01
N SER A 111 -6.07 -27.37 24.00
CA SER A 111 -6.67 -26.03 24.03
C SER A 111 -6.00 -25.09 23.01
N PRO A 112 -6.77 -24.27 22.28
CA PRO A 112 -6.21 -23.23 21.41
C PRO A 112 -5.54 -22.10 22.22
N LEU A 113 -5.84 -21.99 23.51
CA LEU A 113 -5.20 -21.03 24.42
C LEU A 113 -4.02 -21.68 25.12
N ARG A 114 -2.81 -21.23 24.79
CA ARG A 114 -1.56 -21.66 25.41
C ARG A 114 -1.12 -20.64 26.45
N TRP A 115 -1.00 -21.06 27.70
CA TRP A 115 -0.54 -20.19 28.78
C TRP A 115 0.92 -20.49 29.14
N THR A 116 1.73 -19.44 29.23
CA THR A 116 3.13 -19.48 29.67
C THR A 116 3.35 -18.46 30.78
N THR A 117 4.31 -18.74 31.67
CA THR A 117 4.76 -17.79 32.70
C THR A 117 5.78 -16.78 32.17
N LYS A 118 6.31 -16.98 30.95
CA LYS A 118 7.29 -16.08 30.32
C LYS A 118 6.61 -14.80 29.84
N SER A 119 7.24 -13.66 30.14
CA SER A 119 6.81 -12.37 29.58
C SER A 119 7.06 -12.32 28.06
N LEU A 120 6.33 -11.46 27.34
CA LEU A 120 6.57 -11.22 25.91
C LEU A 120 8.01 -10.73 25.63
N ARG A 121 8.67 -10.05 26.59
CA ARG A 121 10.07 -9.64 26.47
C ARG A 121 11.01 -10.83 26.54
N ASN A 122 10.80 -11.73 27.49
CA ASN A 122 11.61 -12.94 27.64
C ASN A 122 11.46 -13.86 26.41
N LEU A 123 10.23 -13.98 25.87
CA LEU A 123 9.98 -14.72 24.64
C LEU A 123 10.71 -14.09 23.44
N ALA A 124 10.70 -12.77 23.32
CA ALA A 124 11.42 -12.07 22.26
C ALA A 124 12.95 -12.21 22.37
N GLU A 125 13.50 -12.15 23.58
CA GLU A 125 14.94 -12.36 23.84
C GLU A 125 15.36 -13.80 23.52
N GLU A 126 14.54 -14.78 23.91
CA GLU A 126 14.79 -16.20 23.60
C GLU A 126 14.76 -16.46 22.09
N LEU A 127 13.73 -15.96 21.40
CA LEU A 127 13.63 -16.04 19.94
C LEU A 127 14.83 -15.39 19.25
N THR A 128 15.24 -14.22 19.74
CA THR A 128 16.41 -13.52 19.21
C THR A 128 17.68 -14.36 19.40
N ARG A 129 17.84 -15.03 20.54
CA ARG A 129 18.97 -15.94 20.80
C ARG A 129 18.97 -17.18 19.90
N GLN A 130 17.79 -17.64 19.49
CA GLN A 130 17.62 -18.74 18.52
C GLN A 130 17.77 -18.29 17.05
N GLY A 131 18.10 -17.02 16.79
CA GLY A 131 18.31 -16.50 15.44
C GLY A 131 17.08 -15.84 14.80
N HIS A 132 16.01 -15.62 15.58
CA HIS A 132 14.74 -15.04 15.13
C HIS A 132 14.53 -13.65 15.78
N PRO A 133 15.24 -12.59 15.32
CA PRO A 133 15.21 -11.29 15.99
C PRO A 133 13.84 -10.61 15.87
N VAL A 134 13.12 -10.52 16.99
CA VAL A 134 11.79 -9.91 17.09
C VAL A 134 11.64 -9.08 18.37
N SER A 135 10.66 -8.19 18.39
CA SER A 135 10.32 -7.38 19.56
C SER A 135 9.12 -7.97 20.33
N ALA A 136 8.98 -7.65 21.62
CA ALA A 136 7.84 -8.09 22.43
C ALA A 136 6.45 -7.76 21.82
N PRO A 137 6.20 -6.57 21.22
CA PRO A 137 4.95 -6.31 20.51
C PRO A 137 4.72 -7.21 19.29
N THR A 138 5.80 -7.65 18.64
CA THR A 138 5.70 -8.61 17.52
C THR A 138 5.27 -9.97 18.04
N VAL A 139 5.85 -10.42 19.16
CA VAL A 139 5.47 -11.69 19.82
C VAL A 139 4.00 -11.66 20.25
N GLY A 140 3.51 -10.59 20.88
CA GLY A 140 2.12 -10.51 21.32
C GLY A 140 1.07 -10.44 20.20
N ARG A 141 1.48 -10.21 18.95
CA ARG A 141 0.61 -10.22 17.76
C ARG A 141 0.56 -11.60 17.09
N LEU A 142 1.63 -12.40 17.24
CA LEU A 142 1.73 -13.75 16.67
C LEU A 142 0.85 -14.71 17.45
#